data_AF-A0A0A0CU45-F1
#
_entry.id   AF-A0A0A0CU45-F1
#
_cell.length_a   1.000
_cell.length_b   1.000
_cell.length_c   1.000
_cell.angle_alpha   90.00
_cell.angle_beta   90.00
_cell.angle_gamma   90.00
#
_symmetry.space_group_name_H-M   'P 1'
#
loop_
_entity.id
_entity.type
_entity.pdbx_description
1 polymer ?
#
loop_
_entity_poly.entity_id
_entity_poly.type
_entity_poly.pdbx_seq_one_letter_code
_entity_poly.pdbx_strand_id
1 'polypeptide(L)'
;ALAPFARGLRNSMGLAVLANGTPLAVVNARDAIDQADPQLSDEALPHDFYTVLKAGADYGWPYCYDDRKPSPEYPHFDCSKVEVPALLLPAHAAPLGMLIYRGTVLPGLDGRVL
;
A
#
# COMPACT_ATOMS: atom_id res chain seq x y z
N ALA A 1 -10.78 -3.52 -24.30
CA ALA A 1 -9.40 -3.18 -23.89
C ALA A 1 -9.20 -3.64 -22.45
N LEU A 2 -8.03 -4.15 -22.10
CA LEU A 2 -7.69 -4.46 -20.70
C LEU A 2 -7.47 -3.12 -19.97
N ALA A 3 -8.19 -2.91 -18.86
CA ALA A 3 -7.99 -1.77 -17.97
C ALA A 3 -7.30 -2.22 -16.68
N PRO A 4 -6.49 -1.38 -16.02
CA PRO A 4 -5.93 -1.69 -14.71
C PRO A 4 -7.05 -1.98 -13.71
N PHE A 5 -6.88 -3.01 -12.87
CA PHE A 5 -7.83 -3.31 -11.80
C PHE A 5 -7.86 -2.18 -10.76
N ALA A 6 -6.69 -1.62 -10.42
CA ALA A 6 -6.51 -0.46 -9.56
C ALA A 6 -5.30 0.35 -10.04
N ARG A 7 -5.18 1.60 -9.60
CA ARG A 7 -4.06 2.50 -9.92
C ARG A 7 -3.59 3.26 -8.68
N GLY A 8 -2.52 4.03 -8.82
CA GLY A 8 -2.02 4.88 -7.72
C GLY A 8 -1.28 4.12 -6.63
N LEU A 9 -0.62 3.01 -6.97
CA LEU A 9 0.26 2.26 -6.08
C LEU A 9 1.70 2.40 -6.62
N ARG A 10 2.70 2.69 -5.76
CA ARG A 10 4.10 2.88 -6.19
C ARG A 10 4.73 1.57 -6.67
N ASN A 11 4.93 0.65 -5.74
CA ASN A 11 5.62 -0.62 -5.97
C ASN A 11 4.93 -1.75 -5.20
N SER A 12 3.87 -2.33 -5.79
CA SER A 12 3.07 -3.41 -5.18
C SER A 12 3.74 -4.77 -5.38
N MET A 13 4.57 -5.19 -4.43
CA MET A 13 5.40 -6.39 -4.59
C MET A 13 4.68 -7.70 -4.23
N GLY A 14 3.83 -7.69 -3.20
CA GLY A 14 3.08 -8.88 -2.77
C GLY A 14 1.60 -8.77 -3.12
N LEU A 15 1.03 -9.88 -3.63
CA LEU A 15 -0.38 -10.01 -4.00
C LEU A 15 -0.92 -11.33 -3.45
N ALA A 16 -2.09 -11.28 -2.83
CA ALA A 16 -2.83 -12.46 -2.40
C ALA A 16 -4.32 -12.26 -2.72
N VAL A 17 -5.03 -13.37 -2.92
CA VAL A 17 -6.47 -13.34 -3.18
C VAL A 17 -7.17 -14.17 -2.12
N LEU A 18 -8.11 -13.54 -1.40
CA LEU A 18 -8.95 -14.21 -0.42
C LEU A 18 -9.88 -15.22 -1.11
N ALA A 19 -10.42 -16.18 -0.35
CA ALA A 19 -11.31 -17.21 -0.88
C ALA A 19 -12.59 -16.63 -1.54
N ASN A 20 -13.01 -15.43 -1.13
CA ASN A 20 -14.14 -14.72 -1.75
C ASN A 20 -13.75 -13.91 -3.01
N GLY A 21 -12.52 -14.06 -3.50
CA GLY A 21 -12.01 -13.35 -4.68
C GLY A 21 -11.45 -11.95 -4.40
N THR A 22 -11.45 -11.49 -3.15
CA THR A 22 -10.93 -10.16 -2.80
C THR A 22 -9.40 -10.11 -2.95
N PRO A 23 -8.85 -9.24 -3.81
CA PRO A 23 -7.42 -9.07 -3.96
C PRO A 23 -6.85 -8.15 -2.86
N LEU A 24 -5.68 -8.51 -2.37
CA LEU A 24 -4.91 -7.80 -1.34
C LEU A 24 -3.54 -7.48 -1.91
N ALA A 25 -2.97 -6.32 -1.56
CA ALA A 25 -1.61 -5.97 -1.94
C ALA A 25 -0.80 -5.44 -0.76
N VAL A 26 0.52 -5.65 -0.82
CA VAL A 26 1.50 -4.93 -0.01
C VAL A 26 2.37 -4.07 -0.92
N VAL A 27 2.71 -2.87 -0.47
CA VAL A 27 3.29 -1.80 -1.28
C VAL A 27 4.49 -1.21 -0.56
N ASN A 28 5.58 -1.03 -1.29
CA ASN A 28 6.70 -0.19 -0.84
C ASN A 28 6.39 1.25 -1.26
N ALA A 29 6.38 2.17 -0.28
CA ALA A 29 6.17 3.60 -0.47
C ALA A 29 7.45 4.29 -0.98
N ARG A 30 7.45 5.62 -1.12
CA ARG A 30 8.60 6.34 -1.70
C ARG A 30 9.80 6.40 -0.76
N ASP A 31 10.97 6.58 -1.36
CA ASP A 31 12.23 6.83 -0.68
C ASP A 31 12.57 8.33 -0.77
N ALA A 32 13.40 8.85 0.12
CA ALA A 32 13.90 10.22 0.14
C ALA A 32 12.81 11.31 0.33
N ILE A 33 11.85 11.06 1.23
CA ILE A 33 11.11 12.04 2.06
C ILE A 33 11.58 13.50 2.06
N ASP A 34 12.71 13.59 2.73
CA ASP A 34 13.46 14.73 3.19
C ASP A 34 14.10 15.54 2.06
N GLN A 35 14.43 14.90 0.94
CA GLN A 35 14.98 15.60 -0.23
C GLN A 35 13.96 16.55 -0.87
N ALA A 36 12.67 16.23 -0.78
CA ALA A 36 11.58 17.09 -1.26
C ALA A 36 11.09 18.07 -0.18
N ASP A 37 11.09 17.65 1.08
CA ASP A 37 10.81 18.51 2.25
C ASP A 37 11.73 18.16 3.43
N PRO A 38 12.77 18.97 3.70
CA PRO A 38 13.74 18.71 4.77
C PRO A 38 13.17 18.68 6.20
N GLN A 39 11.89 19.01 6.39
CA GLN A 39 11.23 18.92 7.69
C GLN A 39 10.64 17.52 7.96
N LEU A 40 10.54 16.68 6.94
CA LEU A 40 10.07 15.30 7.05
C LEU A 40 11.27 14.35 7.25
N SER A 41 11.07 13.29 8.03
CA SER A 41 12.08 12.23 8.23
C SER A 41 11.78 11.06 7.30
N ASP A 42 12.75 10.70 6.47
CA ASP A 42 12.66 9.54 5.58
C ASP A 42 12.58 8.23 6.37
N GLU A 43 13.22 8.17 7.53
CA GLU A 43 13.18 6.99 8.39
C GLU A 43 11.80 6.75 9.01
N ALA A 44 10.94 7.77 9.07
CA ALA A 44 9.62 7.71 9.67
C ALA A 44 8.48 7.75 8.64
N LEU A 45 8.73 8.27 7.44
CA LEU A 45 7.74 8.50 6.40
C LEU A 45 8.33 8.24 5.02
N PRO A 46 7.49 7.93 4.01
CA PRO A 46 6.14 7.43 4.16
C PRO A 46 6.12 5.99 4.66
N HIS A 47 5.00 5.57 5.20
CA HIS A 47 4.83 4.19 5.63
C HIS A 47 4.66 3.27 4.41
N ASP A 48 5.35 2.13 4.42
CA ASP A 48 4.94 1.00 3.57
C ASP A 48 3.58 0.49 4.03
N PHE A 49 2.85 -0.24 3.18
CA PHE A 49 1.49 -0.56 3.55
C PHE A 49 0.88 -1.81 2.94
N TYR A 50 -0.13 -2.32 3.64
CA TYR A 50 -1.06 -3.35 3.18
C TYR A 50 -2.40 -2.69 2.82
N THR A 51 -3.01 -3.15 1.72
CA THR A 51 -4.29 -2.62 1.24
C THR A 51 -5.18 -3.70 0.63
N VAL A 52 -6.50 -3.49 0.79
CA VAL A 52 -7.52 -4.26 0.08
C VAL A 52 -7.79 -3.57 -1.25
N LEU A 53 -7.56 -4.27 -2.36
CA LEU A 53 -7.71 -3.72 -3.69
C LEU A 53 -9.18 -3.65 -4.10
N LYS A 54 -9.63 -2.45 -4.50
CA LYS A 54 -10.97 -2.18 -5.03
C LYS A 54 -10.89 -1.95 -6.54
N ALA A 55 -11.82 -2.54 -7.29
CA ALA A 55 -11.86 -2.37 -8.74
C ALA A 55 -12.07 -0.89 -9.12
N GLY A 56 -11.22 -0.37 -10.01
CA GLY A 56 -11.23 1.01 -10.49
C GLY A 56 -10.66 2.04 -9.52
N ALA A 57 -10.24 1.64 -8.32
CA ALA A 57 -9.78 2.57 -7.30
C ALA A 57 -8.41 3.17 -7.57
N ASP A 58 -8.17 4.33 -6.98
CA ASP A 58 -6.93 5.08 -7.00
C ASP A 58 -6.38 5.20 -5.57
N TYR A 59 -5.16 4.73 -5.36
CA TYR A 59 -4.47 4.78 -4.06
C TYR A 59 -3.51 5.98 -3.94
N GLY A 60 -3.53 6.89 -4.92
CA GLY A 60 -3.00 8.24 -4.78
C GLY A 60 -1.56 8.46 -5.21
N TRP A 61 -0.72 7.42 -5.34
CA TRP A 61 0.63 7.60 -5.87
C TRP A 61 0.61 8.20 -7.29
N PRO A 62 1.46 9.19 -7.63
CA PRO A 62 2.52 9.80 -6.82
C PRO A 62 2.13 11.03 -5.98
N TYR A 63 0.86 11.42 -6.02
CA TYR A 63 0.38 12.68 -5.47
C TYR A 63 0.07 12.64 -3.98
N CYS A 64 -0.26 11.46 -3.45
CA CYS A 64 -0.67 11.28 -2.06
C CYS A 64 0.09 10.12 -1.41
N TYR A 65 0.35 10.23 -0.11
CA TYR A 65 0.91 9.17 0.73
C TYR A 65 0.16 9.05 2.07
N ASP A 66 0.36 7.92 2.76
CA ASP A 66 -0.27 7.58 4.04
C ASP A 66 -1.80 7.87 4.08
N ASP A 67 -2.27 8.57 5.10
CA ASP A 67 -3.67 9.01 5.24
C ASP A 67 -3.89 10.34 4.50
N ARG A 68 -4.00 10.25 3.17
CA ARG A 68 -4.36 11.35 2.25
C ARG A 68 -3.48 12.60 2.38
N LYS A 69 -2.20 12.43 2.73
CA LYS A 69 -1.24 13.55 2.75
C LYS A 69 -0.77 13.82 1.33
N PRO A 70 -0.86 15.06 0.82
CA PRO A 70 -0.23 15.42 -0.44
C PRO A 70 1.28 15.23 -0.34
N SER A 71 1.90 14.59 -1.33
CA SER A 71 3.35 14.52 -1.43
C SER A 71 3.94 15.95 -1.55
N PRO A 72 5.13 16.23 -0.99
CA PRO A 72 5.71 17.57 -1.00
C PRO A 72 5.85 18.23 -2.37
N GLU A 73 6.01 17.43 -3.43
CA GLU A 73 6.10 17.89 -4.82
C GLU A 73 4.75 18.36 -5.38
N TYR A 74 3.64 17.99 -4.73
CA TYR A 74 2.27 18.25 -5.16
C TYR A 74 1.41 18.79 -4.00
N PRO A 75 1.80 19.89 -3.33
CA PRO A 75 1.19 20.33 -2.06
C PRO A 75 -0.27 20.78 -2.19
N HIS A 76 -0.76 20.97 -3.42
CA HIS A 76 -2.12 21.42 -3.72
C HIS A 76 -2.99 20.32 -4.35
N PHE A 77 -2.50 19.09 -4.47
CA PHE A 77 -3.30 17.99 -5.01
C PHE A 77 -4.42 17.60 -4.04
N ASP A 78 -5.62 17.39 -4.56
CA ASP A 78 -6.77 16.96 -3.77
C ASP A 78 -6.72 15.44 -3.51
N CYS A 79 -6.19 15.07 -2.34
CA CYS A 79 -6.14 13.68 -1.88
C CYS A 79 -7.47 13.18 -1.26
N SER A 80 -8.55 13.97 -1.25
CA SER A 80 -9.81 13.55 -0.61
C SER A 80 -10.46 12.32 -1.26
N LYS A 81 -10.14 12.07 -2.54
CA LYS A 81 -10.75 11.00 -3.35
C LYS A 81 -9.91 9.74 -3.47
N VAL A 82 -8.70 9.72 -2.91
CA VAL A 82 -7.85 8.52 -2.96
C VAL A 82 -8.25 7.55 -1.85
N GLU A 83 -8.09 6.26 -2.13
CA GLU A 83 -8.20 5.21 -1.14
C GLU A 83 -7.01 5.23 -0.19
N VAL A 84 -7.28 4.98 1.10
CA VAL A 84 -6.24 4.92 2.13
C VAL A 84 -5.81 3.48 2.38
N PRO A 85 -4.58 3.25 2.86
CA PRO A 85 -4.14 1.92 3.22
C PRO A 85 -5.01 1.29 4.31
N ALA A 86 -5.15 -0.04 4.27
CA ALA A 86 -5.85 -0.80 5.30
C ALA A 86 -5.00 -0.97 6.57
N LEU A 87 -3.67 -1.02 6.40
CA LEU A 87 -2.70 -1.06 7.48
C LEU A 87 -1.40 -0.38 7.03
N LEU A 88 -0.91 0.55 7.84
CA LEU A 88 0.44 1.09 7.71
C LEU A 88 1.45 0.15 8.37
N LEU A 89 2.54 -0.10 7.69
CA LEU A 89 3.73 -0.78 8.16
C LEU A 89 4.80 0.27 8.43
N PRO A 90 5.85 -0.03 9.22
CA PRO A 90 6.97 0.90 9.38
C PRO A 90 7.49 1.39 8.02
N ALA A 91 7.92 2.65 7.95
CA ALA A 91 8.63 3.16 6.78
C ALA A 91 9.83 2.24 6.47
N HIS A 92 10.06 1.96 5.19
CA HIS A 92 11.12 1.07 4.71
C HIS A 92 11.05 -0.38 5.24
N ALA A 93 9.88 -0.87 5.65
CA ALA A 93 9.68 -2.27 6.00
C ALA A 93 9.89 -3.23 4.81
N ALA A 94 9.79 -2.71 3.59
CA ALA A 94 9.96 -3.39 2.32
C ALA A 94 9.20 -4.72 2.22
N PRO A 95 7.86 -4.75 2.41
CA PRO A 95 7.10 -5.99 2.23
C PRO A 95 7.19 -6.48 0.78
N LEU A 96 7.66 -7.72 0.59
CA LEU A 96 7.92 -8.30 -0.74
C LEU A 96 6.93 -9.39 -1.13
N GLY A 97 6.20 -9.96 -0.18
CA GLY A 97 5.36 -11.12 -0.41
C GLY A 97 4.20 -11.18 0.57
N MET A 98 3.18 -11.92 0.18
CA MET A 98 2.00 -12.17 0.99
C MET A 98 1.40 -13.51 0.56
N LEU A 99 0.91 -14.29 1.52
CA LEU A 99 0.22 -15.55 1.24
C LEU A 99 -0.96 -15.76 2.18
N ILE A 100 -1.97 -16.50 1.72
CA ILE A 100 -3.03 -17.00 2.58
C ILE A 100 -2.64 -18.38 3.07
N TYR A 101 -2.38 -18.52 4.37
CA TYR A 101 -1.99 -19.80 4.93
C TYR A 101 -3.18 -20.76 4.89
N ARG A 102 -2.98 -21.91 4.24
CA ARG A 102 -3.95 -23.01 4.12
C ARG A 102 -3.20 -24.30 4.40
N GLY A 103 -3.12 -24.67 5.67
CA GLY A 103 -2.29 -25.80 6.09
C GLY A 103 -2.74 -26.42 7.40
N THR A 104 -2.48 -27.71 7.52
CA THR A 104 -2.78 -28.50 8.73
C THR A 104 -1.65 -28.48 9.75
N VAL A 105 -0.45 -28.00 9.36
CA VAL A 105 0.75 -27.96 10.22
C VAL A 105 0.62 -26.90 11.30
N LEU A 106 0.10 -25.71 10.95
CA LEU A 106 -0.17 -24.61 11.86
C LEU A 106 -1.68 -24.30 11.84
N PRO A 107 -2.52 -25.16 12.45
CA PRO A 107 -3.98 -25.07 12.28
C PRO A 107 -4.56 -23.75 12.80
N GLY A 108 -3.92 -23.10 13.77
CA GLY A 108 -4.33 -21.77 14.26
C GLY A 108 -4.12 -20.61 13.27
N LEU A 109 -3.37 -20.85 12.18
CA LEU A 109 -3.14 -19.88 11.11
C LEU A 109 -3.99 -20.15 9.87
N ASP A 110 -4.84 -21.17 9.86
CA ASP A 110 -5.67 -21.45 8.67
C ASP A 110 -6.53 -20.23 8.29
N GLY A 111 -6.47 -19.87 7.00
CA GLY A 111 -7.16 -18.72 6.43
C GLY A 111 -6.54 -17.36 6.77
N ARG A 112 -5.41 -17.30 7.50
CA ARG A 112 -4.74 -16.04 7.85
C ARG A 112 -3.84 -15.56 6.71
N VAL A 113 -3.76 -14.24 6.56
CA VAL A 113 -2.76 -13.58 5.73
C VAL A 113 -1.43 -13.59 6.49
N LEU A 114 -0.37 -14.06 5.82
CA LEU A 114 1.02 -14.02 6.27
C LEU A 114 1.85 -13.15 5.33
#